data_AF-A0A0B6XXJ0-F1
#
_entry.id   AF-A0A0B6XXJ0-F1
#
_cell.length_a   1.000
_cell.length_b   1.000
_cell.length_c   1.000
_cell.angle_alpha   90.00
_cell.angle_beta   90.00
_cell.angle_gamma   90.00
#
_symmetry.space_group_name_H-M   'P 1'
#
loop_
_entity.id
_entity.type
_entity.pdbx_description
1 polymer ?
#
loop_
_entity_poly.entity_id
_entity_poly.type
_entity_poly.pdbx_seq_one_letter_code
_entity_poly.pdbx_strand_id
1 'polypeptide(L)'
;RQSSVNAVNSRNTVNISEDITPNVESSNSFDVPDRQTGRIALAELNPKRKWNFIEVNIDQAELQNLRKSHIRKLIYPLQTVLDDSIGCAVWFAARGSGVLSQEKSQKIRSTAQVILCGMAADEQFAGYSRHCVTFKTKGWEKLLKELQEEMWRISARNLGRDDRIITDHGKECRFPFLDEIFTKFVSSIPIYHRADLRLPRGVGDKLLLRLCALKLGLVKTAVQPKRAIQFGSKIAKLDHRKEKGSDVCVRLT
;
A
#
# COMPACT_ATOMS: atom_id res chain seq x y z
N ARG A 1 7.92 -6.90 -70.63
CA ARG A 1 7.21 -7.98 -71.37
C ARG A 1 7.07 -9.13 -70.38
N GLN A 2 5.94 -9.26 -69.66
CA GLN A 2 4.86 -10.24 -69.94
C GLN A 2 5.46 -11.61 -70.31
N SER A 3 5.18 -12.71 -69.62
CA SER A 3 3.82 -13.22 -69.39
C SER A 3 3.77 -14.38 -68.38
N SER A 4 2.61 -14.48 -67.74
CA SER A 4 2.06 -15.51 -66.85
C SER A 4 1.86 -16.88 -67.52
N VAL A 5 1.86 -17.96 -66.73
CA VAL A 5 0.95 -19.12 -66.93
C VAL A 5 0.54 -19.69 -65.57
N ASN A 6 -0.78 -19.78 -65.38
CA ASN A 6 -1.49 -20.45 -64.29
C ASN A 6 -1.57 -21.96 -64.52
N ALA A 7 -1.65 -22.75 -63.44
CA ALA A 7 -2.39 -24.02 -63.45
C ALA A 7 -3.05 -24.26 -62.08
N VAL A 8 -4.34 -24.57 -62.17
CA VAL A 8 -5.32 -24.79 -61.10
C VAL A 8 -5.48 -26.30 -60.87
N ASN A 9 -5.66 -26.72 -59.61
CA ASN A 9 -6.55 -27.80 -59.11
C ASN A 9 -6.02 -28.25 -57.73
N SER A 10 -6.80 -28.67 -56.74
CA SER A 10 -8.24 -28.77 -56.53
C SER A 10 -8.44 -29.11 -55.05
N ARG A 11 -9.60 -28.72 -54.53
CA ARG A 11 -10.10 -28.87 -53.16
C ARG A 11 -9.87 -30.26 -52.54
N ASN A 12 -9.52 -30.29 -51.26
CA ASN A 12 -10.19 -31.17 -50.30
C ASN A 12 -10.21 -30.51 -48.91
N THR A 13 -11.42 -30.09 -48.54
CA THR A 13 -11.84 -29.56 -47.25
C THR A 13 -12.05 -30.71 -46.26
N VAL A 14 -11.38 -30.66 -45.11
CA VAL A 14 -11.87 -31.30 -43.88
C VAL A 14 -11.77 -30.25 -42.77
N ASN A 15 -12.93 -29.71 -42.40
CA ASN A 15 -13.12 -28.88 -41.23
C ASN A 15 -12.98 -29.75 -39.98
N ILE A 16 -11.97 -29.49 -39.15
CA ILE A 16 -11.98 -29.83 -37.74
C ILE A 16 -11.79 -28.51 -36.99
N SER A 17 -12.91 -27.91 -36.63
CA SER A 17 -12.99 -26.79 -35.70
C SER A 17 -12.73 -27.32 -34.29
N GLU A 18 -11.46 -27.35 -33.89
CA GLU A 18 -11.12 -27.35 -32.47
C GLU A 18 -11.20 -25.91 -31.97
N ASP A 19 -12.29 -25.62 -31.28
CA ASP A 19 -12.46 -24.44 -30.44
C ASP A 19 -11.34 -24.41 -29.38
N ILE A 20 -10.21 -23.80 -29.73
CA ILE A 20 -9.23 -23.35 -28.76
C ILE A 20 -9.86 -22.14 -28.08
N THR A 21 -10.71 -22.41 -27.11
CA THR A 21 -11.08 -21.42 -26.10
C THR A 21 -9.78 -20.85 -25.53
N PRO A 22 -9.56 -19.53 -25.56
CA PRO A 22 -8.42 -18.97 -24.88
C PRO A 22 -8.62 -19.31 -23.41
N ASN A 23 -7.75 -20.16 -22.90
CA ASN A 23 -7.65 -20.46 -21.49
C ASN A 23 -7.39 -19.11 -20.80
N VAL A 24 -8.46 -18.45 -20.35
CA VAL A 24 -8.38 -17.29 -19.48
C VAL A 24 -7.89 -17.87 -18.17
N GLU A 25 -6.57 -18.09 -18.07
CA GLU A 25 -5.90 -18.14 -16.80
C GLU A 25 -6.40 -16.92 -16.05
N SER A 26 -7.20 -17.18 -15.02
CA SER A 26 -7.75 -16.17 -14.15
C SER A 26 -6.55 -15.44 -13.55
N SER A 27 -6.11 -14.35 -14.18
CA SER A 27 -5.05 -13.51 -13.65
C SER A 27 -5.55 -13.11 -12.27
N ASN A 28 -4.95 -13.65 -11.22
CA ASN A 28 -5.49 -13.56 -9.88
C ASN A 28 -5.54 -12.07 -9.51
N SER A 29 -6.72 -11.46 -9.61
CA SER A 29 -6.89 -10.00 -9.62
C SER A 29 -6.38 -9.34 -8.35
N PHE A 30 -6.27 -10.13 -7.28
CA PHE A 30 -5.81 -9.76 -5.95
C PHE A 30 -4.30 -9.88 -5.74
N ASP A 31 -3.51 -10.35 -6.72
CA ASP A 31 -2.05 -10.34 -6.64
C ASP A 31 -1.50 -8.92 -6.90
N VAL A 32 -1.76 -8.06 -5.92
CA VAL A 32 -1.40 -6.64 -5.92
C VAL A 32 -0.03 -6.42 -5.27
N PRO A 33 0.66 -5.31 -5.60
CA PRO A 33 2.01 -5.09 -5.11
C PRO A 33 2.18 -5.14 -3.59
N ASP A 34 1.19 -4.68 -2.81
CA ASP A 34 1.24 -4.75 -1.34
C ASP A 34 1.28 -6.20 -0.83
N ARG A 35 0.53 -7.10 -1.48
CA ARG A 35 0.51 -8.53 -1.17
C ARG A 35 1.85 -9.18 -1.47
N GLN A 36 2.43 -8.87 -2.64
CA GLN A 36 3.74 -9.37 -3.02
C GLN A 36 4.83 -8.94 -2.02
N THR A 37 4.86 -7.66 -1.66
CA THR A 37 5.81 -7.15 -0.65
C THR A 37 5.55 -7.71 0.74
N GLY A 38 4.28 -7.93 1.11
CA GLY A 38 3.91 -8.55 2.38
C GLY A 38 4.40 -9.99 2.51
N ARG A 39 4.27 -10.80 1.45
CA ARG A 39 4.82 -12.18 1.42
C ARG A 39 6.34 -12.20 1.50
N ILE A 40 7.01 -11.25 0.86
CA ILE A 40 8.48 -11.10 0.97
C ILE A 40 8.86 -10.79 2.42
N ALA A 41 8.21 -9.81 3.05
CA ALA A 41 8.49 -9.44 4.44
C ALA A 41 8.20 -10.59 5.42
N LEU A 42 7.10 -11.33 5.22
CA LEU A 42 6.75 -12.50 6.03
C LEU A 42 7.87 -13.55 6.07
N ALA A 43 8.52 -13.79 4.93
CA ALA A 43 9.61 -14.76 4.82
C ALA A 43 10.87 -14.36 5.62
N GLU A 44 11.00 -13.09 6.01
CA GLU A 44 12.13 -12.57 6.80
C GLU A 44 11.81 -12.44 8.30
N LEU A 45 10.55 -12.60 8.69
CA LEU A 45 10.17 -12.51 10.11
C LEU A 45 10.72 -13.69 10.92
N ASN A 46 10.86 -13.49 12.23
CA ASN A 46 11.38 -14.50 13.15
C ASN A 46 10.63 -15.84 12.97
N PRO A 47 11.31 -16.91 12.52
CA PRO A 47 10.67 -18.19 12.23
C PRO A 47 10.22 -18.94 13.49
N LYS A 48 10.70 -18.54 14.68
CA LYS A 48 10.30 -19.13 15.96
C LYS A 48 8.87 -18.75 16.37
N ARG A 49 8.22 -17.84 15.65
CA ARG A 49 6.83 -17.43 15.89
C ARG A 49 5.96 -17.85 14.70
N LYS A 50 4.76 -18.36 15.00
CA LYS A 50 3.74 -18.58 13.97
C LYS A 50 3.20 -17.23 13.49
N TRP A 51 3.38 -16.95 12.21
CA TRP A 51 2.85 -15.76 11.54
C TRP A 51 1.72 -16.17 10.60
N ASN A 52 0.52 -15.65 10.85
CA ASN A 52 -0.64 -15.86 9.99
C ASN A 52 -0.76 -14.69 9.01
N PHE A 53 -0.48 -14.94 7.74
CA PHE A 53 -0.66 -13.93 6.69
C PHE A 53 -2.07 -14.01 6.12
N ILE A 54 -2.91 -13.04 6.47
CA ILE A 54 -4.32 -12.98 6.07
C ILE A 54 -4.42 -12.12 4.80
N GLU A 55 -4.83 -12.74 3.71
CA GLU A 55 -5.07 -12.09 2.44
C GLU A 55 -6.52 -11.54 2.40
N VAL A 56 -6.63 -10.21 2.39
CA VAL A 56 -7.91 -9.51 2.32
C VAL A 56 -8.28 -9.29 0.84
N ASN A 57 -9.24 -10.05 0.35
CA ASN A 57 -9.75 -9.98 -1.03
C ASN A 57 -11.07 -9.22 -1.02
N ILE A 58 -11.09 -8.01 -1.60
CA ILE A 58 -12.28 -7.15 -1.66
C ILE A 58 -12.60 -6.91 -3.14
N ASP A 59 -13.78 -7.32 -3.57
CA ASP A 59 -14.25 -7.00 -4.92
C ASP A 59 -14.83 -5.58 -5.01
N GLN A 60 -15.09 -5.13 -6.23
CA GLN A 60 -15.57 -3.79 -6.48
C GLN A 60 -16.98 -3.54 -5.91
N ALA A 61 -17.84 -4.56 -5.88
CA ALA A 61 -19.21 -4.44 -5.39
C ALA A 61 -19.23 -4.29 -3.86
N GLU A 62 -18.44 -5.11 -3.14
CA GLU A 62 -18.26 -5.00 -1.69
C GLU A 62 -17.69 -3.63 -1.32
N LEU A 63 -16.62 -3.19 -2.01
CA LEU A 63 -16.02 -1.88 -1.80
C LEU A 63 -17.05 -0.75 -1.99
N GLN A 64 -17.76 -0.74 -3.11
CA GLN A 64 -18.74 0.32 -3.40
C GLN A 64 -19.88 0.35 -2.37
N ASN A 65 -20.42 -0.82 -2.00
CA ASN A 65 -21.51 -0.94 -1.06
C ASN A 65 -21.10 -0.43 0.33
N LEU A 66 -19.98 -0.93 0.88
CA LEU A 66 -19.52 -0.55 2.23
C LEU A 66 -18.99 0.88 2.29
N ARG A 67 -18.34 1.35 1.22
CA ARG A 67 -17.93 2.76 1.10
C ARG A 67 -19.12 3.70 1.25
N LYS A 68 -20.19 3.46 0.48
CA LYS A 68 -21.38 4.31 0.45
C LYS A 68 -22.22 4.19 1.74
N SER A 69 -22.43 2.98 2.22
CA SER A 69 -23.34 2.73 3.35
C SER A 69 -22.70 3.05 4.72
N HIS A 70 -21.38 2.89 4.84
CA HIS A 70 -20.69 2.90 6.13
C HIS A 70 -19.41 3.75 6.16
N ILE A 71 -18.38 3.37 5.41
CA ILE A 71 -17.01 3.89 5.57
C ILE A 71 -16.94 5.41 5.38
N ARG A 72 -17.73 6.00 4.46
CA ARG A 72 -17.76 7.46 4.27
C ARG A 72 -18.05 8.25 5.55
N LYS A 73 -18.88 7.70 6.46
CA LYS A 73 -19.23 8.33 7.74
C LYS A 73 -18.04 8.35 8.70
N LEU A 74 -17.16 7.35 8.61
CA LEU A 74 -15.95 7.24 9.42
C LEU A 74 -14.83 8.17 8.90
N ILE A 75 -14.82 8.44 7.60
CA ILE A 75 -13.84 9.32 6.96
C ILE A 75 -14.13 10.80 7.23
N TYR A 76 -15.40 11.22 7.19
CA TYR A 76 -15.85 12.58 7.54
C TYR A 76 -15.15 13.07 8.81
N PRO A 77 -14.61 14.30 8.93
CA PRO A 77 -14.83 15.44 8.05
C PRO A 77 -13.87 15.51 6.86
N LEU A 78 -12.99 14.52 6.69
CA LEU A 78 -12.12 14.47 5.53
C LEU A 78 -12.93 14.13 4.28
N GLN A 79 -12.53 14.67 3.14
CA GLN A 79 -13.34 14.66 1.92
C GLN A 79 -12.52 14.47 0.64
N THR A 80 -11.23 14.14 0.73
CA THR A 80 -10.40 14.01 -0.47
C THR A 80 -10.36 12.59 -1.01
N VAL A 81 -9.97 12.42 -2.28
CA VAL A 81 -9.77 11.10 -2.91
C VAL A 81 -8.70 10.28 -2.17
N LEU A 82 -7.69 10.96 -1.61
CA LEU A 82 -6.69 10.31 -0.78
C LEU A 82 -7.31 9.75 0.51
N ASP A 83 -8.21 10.49 1.13
CA ASP A 83 -8.90 10.07 2.36
C ASP A 83 -9.82 8.88 2.12
N ASP A 84 -10.57 8.88 1.00
CA ASP A 84 -11.38 7.74 0.54
C ASP A 84 -10.53 6.48 0.37
N SER A 85 -9.47 6.58 -0.43
CA SER A 85 -8.65 5.43 -0.82
C SER A 85 -7.83 4.84 0.33
N ILE A 86 -7.22 5.69 1.17
CA ILE A 86 -6.52 5.21 2.37
C ILE A 86 -7.52 4.67 3.38
N GLY A 87 -8.61 5.40 3.62
CA GLY A 87 -9.60 5.03 4.61
C GLY A 87 -10.23 3.66 4.32
N CYS A 88 -10.67 3.43 3.08
CA CYS A 88 -11.21 2.14 2.68
C CYS A 88 -10.18 1.02 2.84
N ALA A 89 -8.94 1.22 2.38
CA ALA A 89 -7.90 0.19 2.48
C ALA A 89 -7.58 -0.18 3.94
N VAL A 90 -7.47 0.82 4.82
CA VAL A 90 -7.21 0.60 6.25
C VAL A 90 -8.40 -0.08 6.92
N TRP A 91 -9.64 0.31 6.60
CA TRP A 91 -10.85 -0.29 7.18
C TRP A 91 -10.91 -1.79 6.88
N PHE A 92 -10.78 -2.16 5.60
CA PHE A 92 -10.80 -3.57 5.20
C PHE A 92 -9.65 -4.38 5.80
N ALA A 93 -8.46 -3.79 5.95
CA ALA A 93 -7.33 -4.44 6.63
C ALA A 93 -7.61 -4.63 8.13
N ALA A 94 -8.14 -3.60 8.80
CA ALA A 94 -8.42 -3.59 10.23
C ALA A 94 -9.50 -4.61 10.63
N ARG A 95 -10.48 -4.88 9.75
CA ARG A 95 -11.46 -5.96 9.91
C ARG A 95 -10.83 -7.29 10.31
N GLY A 96 -9.61 -7.55 9.81
CA GLY A 96 -8.82 -8.74 10.14
C GLY A 96 -9.45 -10.03 9.64
N SER A 97 -10.32 -9.95 8.63
CA SER A 97 -10.99 -11.08 8.00
C SER A 97 -10.49 -11.27 6.57
N GLY A 98 -10.16 -12.49 6.21
CA GLY A 98 -9.68 -12.84 4.88
C GLY A 98 -9.38 -14.32 4.74
N VAL A 99 -8.47 -14.66 3.84
CA VAL A 99 -8.04 -16.04 3.57
C VAL A 99 -6.60 -16.24 4.03
N LEU A 100 -6.28 -17.35 4.68
CA LEU A 100 -4.91 -17.65 5.09
C LEU A 100 -4.05 -17.95 3.85
N SER A 101 -2.89 -17.29 3.71
CA SER A 101 -2.03 -17.44 2.51
C SER A 101 -1.51 -18.88 2.31
N GLN A 102 -1.24 -19.60 3.40
CA GLN A 102 -0.78 -20.99 3.39
C GLN A 102 -1.90 -21.98 3.01
N GLU A 103 -3.16 -21.60 3.23
CA GLU A 103 -4.34 -22.44 3.00
C GLU A 103 -5.39 -21.60 2.27
N LYS A 104 -5.27 -21.51 0.93
CA LYS A 104 -6.04 -20.60 0.04
C LYS A 104 -7.58 -20.73 0.10
N SER A 105 -8.12 -21.62 0.94
CA SER A 105 -9.56 -21.81 1.14
C SER A 105 -10.00 -21.56 2.59
N GLN A 106 -9.09 -21.46 3.55
CA GLN A 106 -9.44 -21.24 4.94
C GLN A 106 -9.74 -19.76 5.18
N LYS A 107 -11.03 -19.44 5.33
CA LYS A 107 -11.46 -18.13 5.83
C LYS A 107 -11.10 -18.01 7.30
N ILE A 108 -10.44 -16.93 7.67
CA ILE A 108 -10.03 -16.65 9.04
C ILE A 108 -10.39 -15.21 9.42
N ARG A 109 -10.74 -15.02 10.69
CA ARG A 109 -10.89 -13.71 11.32
C ARG A 109 -9.99 -13.62 12.54
N SER A 110 -9.12 -12.63 12.57
CA SER A 110 -8.27 -12.35 13.73
C SER A 110 -9.11 -11.80 14.88
N THR A 111 -8.95 -12.39 16.06
CA THR A 111 -9.55 -11.94 17.33
C THR A 111 -8.71 -10.86 18.03
N ALA A 112 -7.56 -10.48 17.46
CA ALA A 112 -6.69 -9.46 18.04
C ALA A 112 -7.42 -8.13 18.20
N GLN A 113 -7.41 -7.61 19.42
CA GLN A 113 -8.00 -6.31 19.79
C GLN A 113 -7.03 -5.16 19.52
N VAL A 114 -5.74 -5.44 19.36
CA VAL A 114 -4.71 -4.43 19.14
C VAL A 114 -4.12 -4.57 17.74
N ILE A 115 -4.01 -3.46 17.02
CA ILE A 115 -3.32 -3.36 15.73
C ILE A 115 -2.07 -2.49 15.90
N LEU A 116 -0.91 -3.00 15.48
CA LEU A 116 0.31 -2.20 15.39
C LEU A 116 0.38 -1.52 14.02
N CYS A 117 0.50 -0.20 14.05
CA CYS A 117 0.42 0.66 12.88
C CYS A 117 1.75 1.36 12.62
N GLY A 118 2.24 1.27 11.38
CA GLY A 118 3.53 1.85 10.95
C GLY A 118 3.50 3.33 10.56
N MET A 119 2.40 4.04 10.87
CA MET A 119 2.24 5.48 10.59
C MET A 119 3.33 6.30 11.31
N ALA A 120 3.61 7.52 10.83
CA ALA A 120 4.67 8.42 11.31
C ALA A 120 6.11 8.01 10.94
N ALA A 121 6.34 6.80 10.44
CA ALA A 121 7.67 6.38 10.00
C ALA A 121 8.18 7.15 8.76
N ASP A 122 7.27 7.56 7.86
CA ASP A 122 7.67 8.31 6.68
C ASP A 122 7.96 9.78 7.01
N GLU A 123 7.17 10.37 7.90
CA GLU A 123 7.28 11.75 8.40
C GLU A 123 8.57 11.94 9.22
N GLN A 124 8.97 10.96 10.04
CA GLN A 124 10.18 11.08 10.85
C GLN A 124 11.48 10.78 10.10
N PHE A 125 11.42 9.91 9.09
CA PHE A 125 12.60 9.37 8.40
C PHE A 125 12.64 9.72 6.90
N ALA A 126 11.93 10.77 6.50
CA ALA A 126 11.89 11.27 5.14
C ALA A 126 11.50 10.23 4.06
N GLY A 127 10.45 9.44 4.30
CA GLY A 127 10.02 8.33 3.43
C GLY A 127 9.19 8.70 2.19
N TYR A 128 8.58 9.89 2.13
CA TYR A 128 7.81 10.31 0.96
C TYR A 128 8.73 10.76 -0.19
N SER A 129 8.38 10.43 -1.44
CA SER A 129 9.15 10.87 -2.62
C SER A 129 9.29 12.39 -2.73
N ARG A 130 8.26 13.13 -2.30
CA ARG A 130 8.29 14.60 -2.25
C ARG A 130 9.36 15.16 -1.32
N HIS A 131 9.77 14.43 -0.28
CA HIS A 131 10.88 14.85 0.58
C HIS A 131 12.20 14.93 -0.20
N CYS A 132 12.45 13.98 -1.09
CA CYS A 132 13.61 14.02 -1.97
C CYS A 132 13.53 15.23 -2.93
N VAL A 133 12.34 15.54 -3.42
CA VAL A 133 12.11 16.74 -4.25
C VAL A 133 12.40 18.02 -3.45
N THR A 134 11.84 18.15 -2.25
CA THR A 134 12.10 19.31 -1.37
C THR A 134 13.58 19.44 -1.03
N PHE A 135 14.25 18.35 -0.70
CA PHE A 135 15.69 18.35 -0.42
C PHE A 135 16.50 18.84 -1.63
N LYS A 136 16.26 18.27 -2.82
CA LYS A 136 17.01 18.64 -4.03
C LYS A 136 16.77 20.09 -4.45
N THR A 137 15.60 20.64 -4.16
CA THR A 137 15.22 21.98 -4.60
C THR A 137 15.50 23.06 -3.55
N LYS A 138 15.43 22.74 -2.26
CA LYS A 138 15.42 23.71 -1.15
C LYS A 138 16.36 23.34 0.01
N GLY A 139 17.12 22.24 -0.10
CA GLY A 139 18.12 21.83 0.88
C GLY A 139 17.56 21.22 2.17
N TRP A 140 18.48 20.96 3.11
CA TRP A 140 18.20 20.26 4.37
C TRP A 140 17.28 21.03 5.31
N GLU A 141 17.46 22.34 5.43
CA GLU A 141 16.67 23.18 6.33
C GLU A 141 15.18 23.13 5.98
N LYS A 142 14.86 23.27 4.68
CA LYS A 142 13.48 23.23 4.24
C LYS A 142 12.85 21.85 4.36
N LEU A 143 13.62 20.79 4.10
CA LEU A 143 13.17 19.43 4.37
C LEU A 143 12.83 19.25 5.85
N LEU A 144 13.73 19.65 6.75
CA LEU A 144 13.52 19.50 8.20
C LEU A 144 12.25 20.22 8.64
N LYS A 145 12.02 21.44 8.16
CA LYS A 145 10.79 22.20 8.41
C LYS A 145 9.54 21.48 7.87
N GLU A 146 9.59 20.93 6.65
CA GLU A 146 8.47 20.15 6.09
C GLU A 146 8.13 18.94 6.97
N LEU A 147 9.13 18.16 7.40
CA LEU A 147 8.93 17.00 8.28
C LEU A 147 8.35 17.41 9.65
N GLN A 148 8.82 18.53 10.22
CA GLN A 148 8.29 19.07 11.48
C GLN A 148 6.82 19.49 11.35
N GLU A 149 6.47 20.20 10.28
CA GLU A 149 5.08 20.61 10.00
C GLU A 149 4.15 19.40 9.80
N GLU A 150 4.65 18.32 9.21
CA GLU A 150 3.89 17.07 9.05
C GLU A 150 3.66 16.37 10.37
N MET A 151 4.71 16.22 11.17
CA MET A 151 4.58 15.65 12.51
C MET A 151 3.61 16.47 13.37
N TRP A 152 3.64 17.80 13.26
CA TRP A 152 2.70 18.68 13.96
C TRP A 152 1.23 18.46 13.54
N ARG A 153 0.98 18.20 12.25
CA ARG A 153 -0.37 18.06 11.69
C ARG A 153 -0.87 16.61 11.60
N ILE A 154 -0.04 15.63 11.98
CA ILE A 154 -0.31 14.20 11.72
C ILE A 154 -1.63 13.72 12.35
N SER A 155 -1.96 14.26 13.53
CA SER A 155 -3.21 13.97 14.24
C SER A 155 -4.44 14.30 13.39
N ALA A 156 -4.51 15.54 12.88
CA ALA A 156 -5.63 16.01 12.07
C ALA A 156 -5.63 15.48 10.63
N ARG A 157 -4.45 15.18 10.07
CA ARG A 157 -4.32 14.74 8.67
C ARG A 157 -4.53 13.24 8.46
N ASN A 158 -4.00 12.42 9.37
CA ASN A 158 -3.99 10.97 9.21
C ASN A 158 -4.69 10.28 10.39
N LEU A 159 -4.23 10.52 11.61
CA LEU A 159 -4.57 9.67 12.75
C LEU A 159 -6.04 9.75 13.14
N GLY A 160 -6.70 10.92 13.01
CA GLY A 160 -8.13 11.04 13.32
C GLY A 160 -9.02 10.19 12.39
N ARG A 161 -8.67 10.09 11.10
CA ARG A 161 -9.33 9.17 10.16
C ARG A 161 -9.01 7.72 10.52
N ASP A 162 -7.72 7.42 10.68
CA ASP A 162 -7.25 6.06 10.88
C ASP A 162 -7.79 5.45 12.19
N ASP A 163 -7.86 6.23 13.26
CA ASP A 163 -8.43 5.83 14.55
C ASP A 163 -9.90 5.43 14.42
N ARG A 164 -10.76 6.29 13.85
CA ARG A 164 -12.19 5.99 13.67
C ARG A 164 -12.43 4.75 12.81
N ILE A 165 -11.60 4.58 11.78
CA ILE A 165 -11.67 3.45 10.86
C ILE A 165 -11.26 2.13 11.52
N ILE A 166 -10.22 2.16 12.36
CA ILE A 166 -9.73 0.95 13.06
C ILE A 166 -10.67 0.60 14.21
N THR A 167 -11.09 1.61 14.99
CA THR A 167 -11.96 1.46 16.17
C THR A 167 -13.37 1.00 15.81
N ASP A 168 -13.87 1.26 14.59
CA ASP A 168 -15.13 0.72 14.08
C ASP A 168 -15.19 -0.82 14.10
N HIS A 169 -14.04 -1.48 14.07
CA HIS A 169 -13.93 -2.94 14.23
C HIS A 169 -13.73 -3.40 15.68
N GLY A 170 -13.87 -2.51 16.66
CA GLY A 170 -13.61 -2.78 18.07
C GLY A 170 -12.12 -3.02 18.35
N LYS A 171 -11.23 -2.37 17.60
CA LYS A 171 -9.78 -2.56 17.72
C LYS A 171 -9.07 -1.27 18.09
N GLU A 172 -8.10 -1.36 18.97
CA GLU A 172 -7.22 -0.28 19.37
C GLU A 172 -6.00 -0.24 18.43
N CYS A 173 -5.73 0.93 17.86
CA CYS A 173 -4.50 1.16 17.10
C CYS A 173 -3.37 1.62 18.04
N ARG A 174 -2.18 1.04 17.88
CA ARG A 174 -0.95 1.51 18.54
C ARG A 174 0.06 1.92 17.49
N PHE A 175 0.71 3.05 17.73
CA PHE A 175 1.66 3.66 16.80
C PHE A 175 3.05 3.69 17.43
N PRO A 176 3.86 2.61 17.32
CA PRO A 176 5.19 2.57 17.94
C PRO A 176 6.11 3.73 17.52
N PHE A 177 5.95 4.23 16.29
CA PHE A 177 6.72 5.38 15.80
C PHE A 177 6.29 6.70 16.44
N LEU A 178 5.10 6.80 17.04
CA LEU A 178 4.63 8.00 17.73
C LEU A 178 4.83 7.94 19.25
N ASP A 179 5.50 6.91 19.75
CA ASP A 179 5.94 6.89 21.14
C ASP A 179 6.78 8.15 21.44
N GLU A 180 6.50 8.80 22.57
CA GLU A 180 7.11 10.11 22.89
C GLU A 180 8.62 10.00 23.10
N ILE A 181 9.07 8.92 23.76
CA ILE A 181 10.49 8.68 24.02
C ILE A 181 11.20 8.39 22.70
N PHE A 182 10.60 7.55 21.85
CA PHE A 182 11.12 7.25 20.52
C PHE A 182 11.18 8.50 19.63
N THR A 183 10.12 9.30 19.59
CA THR A 183 10.04 10.53 18.79
C THR A 183 11.07 11.56 19.27
N LYS A 184 11.21 11.72 20.60
CA LYS A 184 12.24 12.58 21.19
C LYS A 184 13.65 12.11 20.81
N PHE A 185 13.91 10.81 20.88
CA PHE A 185 15.17 10.24 20.45
C PHE A 185 15.44 10.51 18.97
N VAL A 186 14.50 10.18 18.07
CA VAL A 186 14.67 10.38 16.63
C VAL A 186 14.85 11.86 16.26
N SER A 187 14.10 12.76 16.90
CA SER A 187 14.23 14.21 16.64
C SER A 187 15.58 14.80 17.09
N SER A 188 16.27 14.17 18.05
CA SER A 188 17.63 14.55 18.45
C SER A 188 18.70 14.17 17.41
N ILE A 189 18.38 13.24 16.49
CA ILE A 189 19.32 12.77 15.47
C ILE A 189 19.32 13.73 14.28
N PRO A 190 20.50 14.21 13.85
CA PRO A 190 20.62 15.04 12.65
C PRO A 190 19.96 14.39 11.43
N ILE A 191 19.24 15.18 10.63
CA ILE A 191 18.40 14.67 9.53
C ILE A 191 19.19 13.82 8.51
N TYR A 192 20.45 14.17 8.25
CA TYR A 192 21.33 13.44 7.32
C TYR A 192 21.74 12.05 7.81
N HIS A 193 21.63 11.76 9.11
CA HIS A 193 21.77 10.40 9.65
C HIS A 193 20.46 9.60 9.58
N ARG A 194 19.31 10.29 9.61
CA ARG A 194 17.99 9.65 9.47
C ARG A 194 17.69 9.26 8.03
N ALA A 195 18.10 10.11 7.08
CA ALA A 195 17.95 9.90 5.65
C ALA A 195 19.08 10.60 4.87
N ASP A 196 19.61 9.94 3.85
CA ASP A 196 20.54 10.55 2.90
C ASP A 196 19.90 10.60 1.51
N LEU A 197 19.18 11.69 1.24
CA LEU A 197 18.39 11.85 0.01
C LEU A 197 19.23 12.18 -1.23
N ARG A 198 20.57 12.15 -1.11
CA ARG A 198 21.49 12.12 -2.26
C ARG A 198 21.60 10.72 -2.85
N LEU A 199 21.37 9.69 -2.04
CA LEU A 199 21.38 8.29 -2.47
C LEU A 199 20.10 7.93 -3.24
N PRO A 200 20.10 6.82 -4.00
CA PRO A 200 18.92 6.35 -4.72
C PRO A 200 17.72 6.05 -3.82
N ARG A 201 16.53 6.10 -4.41
CA ARG A 201 15.28 5.68 -3.77
C ARG A 201 15.34 4.19 -3.40
N GLY A 202 14.89 3.85 -2.19
CA GLY A 202 15.03 2.52 -1.62
C GLY A 202 16.32 2.34 -0.81
N VAL A 203 17.21 3.35 -0.81
CA VAL A 203 18.48 3.33 -0.07
C VAL A 203 18.59 4.54 0.85
N GLY A 204 18.44 5.74 0.28
CA GLY A 204 18.64 7.01 1.00
C GLY A 204 17.47 7.45 1.87
N ASP A 205 16.24 7.27 1.39
CA ASP A 205 15.04 7.51 2.17
C ASP A 205 14.97 6.51 3.33
N LYS A 206 14.58 6.97 4.52
CA LYS A 206 14.49 6.11 5.71
C LYS A 206 15.79 5.38 6.07
N LEU A 207 16.95 5.95 5.71
CA LEU A 207 18.28 5.32 5.87
C LEU A 207 18.46 4.63 7.22
N LEU A 208 18.20 5.34 8.33
CA LEU A 208 18.38 4.76 9.66
C LEU A 208 17.48 3.54 9.91
N LEU A 209 16.21 3.58 9.46
CA LEU A 209 15.31 2.44 9.55
C LEU A 209 15.76 1.26 8.68
N ARG A 210 16.30 1.54 7.49
CA ARG A 210 16.84 0.51 6.60
C ARG A 210 18.06 -0.17 7.22
N LEU A 211 18.96 0.58 7.83
CA LEU A 211 20.11 0.04 8.57
C LEU A 211 19.66 -0.82 9.76
N CYS A 212 18.64 -0.39 10.51
CA CYS A 212 18.06 -1.20 11.58
C CYS A 212 17.45 -2.50 11.04
N ALA A 213 16.70 -2.44 9.94
CA ALA A 213 16.13 -3.62 9.29
C ALA A 213 17.22 -4.60 8.84
N LEU A 214 18.32 -4.10 8.26
CA LEU A 214 19.49 -4.93 7.91
C LEU A 214 20.12 -5.59 9.14
N LYS A 215 20.29 -4.85 10.23
CA LYS A 215 20.82 -5.39 11.50
C LYS A 215 19.94 -6.50 12.09
N LEU A 216 18.63 -6.46 11.81
CA LEU A 216 17.66 -7.48 12.20
C LEU A 216 17.54 -8.64 11.19
N GLY A 217 18.32 -8.64 10.11
CA GLY A 217 18.30 -9.67 9.06
C GLY A 217 17.18 -9.50 8.03
N LEU A 218 16.45 -8.37 8.03
CA LEU A 218 15.34 -8.09 7.11
C LEU A 218 15.86 -7.48 5.79
N VAL A 219 16.72 -8.22 5.08
CA VAL A 219 17.51 -7.72 3.95
C VAL A 219 16.65 -7.22 2.79
N LYS A 220 15.68 -8.01 2.35
CA LYS A 220 14.78 -7.66 1.24
C LYS A 220 13.86 -6.51 1.63
N THR A 221 13.34 -6.52 2.85
CA THR A 221 12.50 -5.45 3.40
C THR A 221 13.27 -4.13 3.49
N ALA A 222 14.54 -4.16 3.90
CA ALA A 222 15.38 -2.99 4.06
C ALA A 222 15.63 -2.22 2.75
N VAL A 223 15.52 -2.87 1.59
CA VAL A 223 15.72 -2.24 0.28
C VAL A 223 14.41 -1.93 -0.46
N GLN A 224 13.25 -2.28 0.11
CA GLN A 224 11.97 -2.01 -0.54
C GLN A 224 11.70 -0.49 -0.59
N PRO A 225 11.48 0.09 -1.79
CA PRO A 225 11.06 1.48 -1.90
C PRO A 225 9.69 1.69 -1.27
N LYS A 226 9.51 2.83 -0.59
CA LYS A 226 8.22 3.19 -0.01
C LYS A 226 7.10 3.19 -1.06
N ARG A 227 6.00 2.49 -0.78
CA ARG A 227 4.76 2.52 -1.55
C ARG A 227 3.60 2.75 -0.58
N ALA A 228 2.76 3.75 -0.86
CA ALA A 228 1.61 4.03 0.00
C ALA A 228 0.51 2.97 -0.21
N ILE A 229 -0.27 2.69 0.84
CA ILE A 229 -1.23 1.58 0.86
C ILE A 229 -2.23 1.66 -0.28
N GLN A 230 -2.70 2.85 -0.65
CA GLN A 230 -3.67 3.03 -1.74
C GLN A 230 -3.13 2.66 -3.12
N PHE A 231 -1.80 2.73 -3.30
CA PHE A 231 -1.13 2.29 -4.52
C PHE A 231 -0.74 0.82 -4.45
N GLY A 232 -0.36 0.34 -3.27
CA GLY A 232 -0.02 -1.05 -3.01
C GLY A 232 -1.21 -1.99 -3.19
N SER A 233 -2.37 -1.62 -2.66
CA SER A 233 -3.62 -2.38 -2.77
C SER A 233 -4.30 -2.22 -4.14
N LYS A 234 -3.80 -1.32 -4.98
CA LYS A 234 -4.43 -0.87 -6.24
C LYS A 234 -5.83 -0.25 -6.08
N ILE A 235 -6.30 0.06 -4.86
CA ILE A 235 -7.62 0.68 -4.67
C ILE A 235 -7.75 2.00 -5.44
N ALA A 236 -6.69 2.81 -5.50
CA ALA A 236 -6.67 4.05 -6.28
C ALA A 236 -6.81 3.84 -7.81
N LYS A 237 -6.62 2.60 -8.30
CA LYS A 237 -6.82 2.24 -9.72
C LYS A 237 -8.18 1.64 -10.02
N LEU A 238 -8.96 1.27 -8.99
CA LEU A 238 -10.32 0.75 -9.15
C LEU A 238 -11.33 1.85 -9.50
N ASP A 239 -10.97 3.11 -9.23
CA ASP A 239 -11.78 4.30 -9.53
C ASP A 239 -11.20 5.12 -10.70
N HIS A 240 -11.83 6.25 -11.05
CA HIS A 240 -11.53 7.02 -12.26
C HIS A 240 -10.07 7.49 -12.35
N ARG A 241 -9.40 7.15 -13.46
CA ARG A 241 -7.96 7.40 -13.72
C ARG A 241 -7.53 8.89 -13.75
N LYS A 242 -8.45 9.85 -13.66
CA LYS A 242 -8.16 11.29 -13.83
C LYS A 242 -8.16 12.10 -12.52
N GLU A 243 -8.59 11.52 -11.40
CA GLU A 243 -8.66 12.25 -10.14
C GLU A 243 -7.27 12.37 -9.47
N LYS A 244 -6.99 13.53 -8.89
CA LYS A 244 -5.83 13.74 -8.01
C LYS A 244 -6.23 13.43 -6.57
N GLY A 245 -5.27 12.98 -5.76
CA GLY A 245 -5.52 12.65 -4.36
C GLY A 245 -6.05 13.82 -3.52
N SER A 246 -5.73 15.06 -3.90
CA SER A 246 -6.20 16.29 -3.23
C SER A 246 -7.61 16.72 -3.65
N ASP A 247 -8.18 16.14 -4.70
CA ASP A 247 -9.48 16.54 -5.21
C ASP A 247 -10.57 16.10 -4.23
N VAL A 248 -11.67 16.87 -4.21
CA VAL A 248 -12.86 16.50 -3.43
C VAL A 248 -13.43 15.20 -4.00
N CYS A 249 -13.63 14.22 -3.13
CA CYS A 249 -14.13 12.91 -3.49
C CYS A 249 -15.66 12.91 -3.50
N VAL A 250 -16.25 12.92 -4.69
CA VAL A 250 -17.71 12.84 -4.90
C VAL A 250 -18.32 11.55 -4.30
N ARG A 251 -17.48 10.56 -3.99
CA ARG A 251 -17.92 9.29 -3.39
C ARG A 251 -18.12 9.39 -1.87
N LEU A 252 -17.57 10.44 -1.26
CA LEU A 252 -17.72 10.73 0.17
C LEU A 252 -18.88 11.71 0.46
N THR A 253 -19.37 12.41 -0.56
CA THR A 253 -20.58 13.25 -0.52
C THR A 253 -21.83 12.41 -0.73
#